data_AF-A0A438JX48-F1
#
_entry.id   AF-A0A438JX48-F1
#
_cell.length_a   1.000
_cell.length_b   1.000
_cell.length_c   1.000
_cell.angle_alpha   90.00
_cell.angle_beta   90.00
_cell.angle_gamma   90.00
#
_symmetry.space_group_name_H-M   'P 1'
#
loop_
_entity.id
_entity.type
_entity.pdbx_description
1 polymer ?
#
loop_
_entity_poly.entity_id
_entity_poly.type
_entity_poly.pdbx_seq_one_letter_code
_entity_poly.pdbx_strand_id
1 'polypeptide(L)'
;MDAETTSKFGSGLFLLVQVVLLLDFVHRWNDTWVGYGEQFWYIALFVVSLVCYVATFSFSGLLFHFFTPSGHDCGLNTFFIVMTLILAFVFAIVALHPAVGGSILPASVVSFCFHWHPYLGLLTTVLSVIYSAVRAGSSTTLLSPPSSPRAGAGKPLLPLEKTDVPEEKHEAKPVTYSYTFFHIIFSLASMYSAMLLTGWSTSVGESGRLVDVGWPSVWVRIVTGWATAALYIWSLAAPILFPEREF
;
A
#
# COMPACT_ATOMS: atom_id res chain seq x y z
N MET A 1 -17.03 -18.98 -14.25
CA MET A 1 -15.98 -18.56 -13.30
C MET A 1 -16.45 -18.87 -11.91
N ASP A 2 -15.69 -19.66 -11.20
CA ASP A 2 -16.02 -20.18 -9.87
C ASP A 2 -15.69 -19.10 -8.83
N ALA A 3 -16.43 -19.08 -7.72
CA ALA A 3 -16.25 -18.08 -6.67
C ALA A 3 -14.82 -18.09 -6.09
N GLU A 4 -14.19 -19.27 -6.06
CA GLU A 4 -12.80 -19.47 -5.64
C GLU A 4 -11.82 -18.76 -6.59
N THR A 5 -11.92 -19.02 -7.90
CA THR A 5 -11.07 -18.41 -8.93
C THR A 5 -11.21 -16.88 -8.94
N THR A 6 -12.44 -16.39 -8.73
CA THR A 6 -12.73 -14.95 -8.63
C THR A 6 -12.05 -14.34 -7.39
N SER A 7 -12.07 -15.04 -6.26
CA SER A 7 -11.41 -14.61 -5.02
C SER A 7 -9.89 -14.62 -5.12
N LYS A 8 -9.28 -15.57 -5.85
CA LYS A 8 -7.83 -15.61 -6.11
C LYS A 8 -7.38 -14.44 -6.98
N PHE A 9 -8.16 -14.13 -8.00
CA PHE A 9 -7.89 -12.98 -8.86
C PHE A 9 -8.04 -11.65 -8.10
N GLY A 10 -9.14 -11.48 -7.36
CA GLY A 10 -9.39 -10.27 -6.58
C GLY A 10 -8.35 -10.05 -5.46
N SER A 11 -7.91 -11.11 -4.79
CA SER A 11 -6.83 -11.03 -3.79
C SER A 11 -5.47 -10.68 -4.41
N GLY A 12 -5.14 -11.22 -5.59
CA GLY A 12 -3.94 -10.82 -6.33
C GLY A 12 -3.97 -9.35 -6.76
N LEU A 13 -5.12 -8.86 -7.23
CA LEU A 13 -5.31 -7.45 -7.58
C LEU A 13 -5.23 -6.55 -6.34
N PHE A 14 -5.79 -6.98 -5.21
CA PHE A 14 -5.72 -6.24 -3.95
C PHE A 14 -4.27 -6.05 -3.49
N LEU A 15 -3.42 -7.08 -3.61
CA LEU A 15 -2.01 -6.99 -3.26
C LEU A 15 -1.27 -5.92 -4.09
N LEU A 16 -1.60 -5.76 -5.36
CA LEU A 16 -1.03 -4.68 -6.19
C LEU A 16 -1.51 -3.30 -5.75
N VAL A 17 -2.81 -3.16 -5.45
CA VAL A 17 -3.36 -1.91 -4.91
C VAL A 17 -2.70 -1.56 -3.58
N GLN A 18 -2.50 -2.56 -2.71
CA GLN A 18 -1.87 -2.39 -1.41
C GLN A 18 -0.43 -1.90 -1.53
N VAL A 19 0.32 -2.37 -2.54
CA VAL A 19 1.67 -1.87 -2.86
C VAL A 19 1.65 -0.41 -3.25
N VAL A 20 0.73 -0.02 -4.14
CA VAL A 20 0.64 1.37 -4.59
C VAL A 20 0.25 2.30 -3.43
N LEU A 21 -0.68 1.88 -2.58
CA LEU A 21 -1.06 2.61 -1.38
C LEU A 21 0.10 2.73 -0.38
N LEU A 22 0.88 1.66 -0.19
CA LEU A 22 2.06 1.66 0.66
C LEU A 22 3.12 2.63 0.11
N LEU A 23 3.44 2.55 -1.18
CA LEU A 23 4.40 3.46 -1.81
C LEU A 23 3.97 4.92 -1.65
N ASP A 24 2.71 5.23 -1.94
CA ASP A 24 2.15 6.58 -1.79
C ASP A 24 2.23 7.08 -0.34
N PHE A 25 1.86 6.24 0.63
CA PHE A 25 1.99 6.56 2.05
C PHE A 25 3.43 6.88 2.44
N VAL A 26 4.37 6.04 2.02
CA VAL A 26 5.76 6.17 2.43
C VAL A 26 6.46 7.35 1.74
N HIS A 27 6.15 7.62 0.47
CA HIS A 27 6.60 8.84 -0.21
C HIS A 27 6.05 10.09 0.47
N ARG A 28 4.75 10.14 0.79
CA ARG A 28 4.16 11.26 1.54
C ARG A 28 4.77 11.46 2.92
N TRP A 29 5.03 10.36 3.63
CA TRP A 29 5.70 10.41 4.93
C TRP A 29 7.10 11.01 4.77
N ASN A 30 7.87 10.51 3.81
CA ASN A 30 9.18 11.05 3.49
C ASN A 30 9.13 12.55 3.19
N ASP A 31 8.25 12.98 2.28
CA ASP A 31 8.17 14.37 1.86
C ASP A 31 7.76 15.30 3.00
N THR A 32 6.91 14.81 3.91
CA THR A 32 6.53 15.54 5.12
C THR A 32 7.74 15.76 6.03
N TRP A 33 8.55 14.72 6.26
CA TRP A 33 9.73 14.81 7.12
C TRP A 33 10.85 15.64 6.49
N VAL A 34 11.08 15.49 5.19
CA VAL A 34 12.02 16.33 4.42
C VAL A 34 11.54 17.79 4.40
N GLY A 35 10.23 18.03 4.28
CA GLY A 35 9.62 19.35 4.22
C GLY A 35 9.75 20.16 5.52
N TYR A 36 9.95 19.51 6.67
CA TYR A 36 10.25 20.23 7.92
C TYR A 36 11.62 20.90 7.90
N GLY A 37 12.56 20.46 7.05
CA GLY A 37 13.87 21.11 6.85
C GLY A 37 14.86 21.03 8.02
N GLU A 38 14.49 20.44 9.15
CA GLU A 38 15.36 20.32 10.34
C GLU A 38 16.27 19.09 10.27
N GLN A 39 17.52 19.25 10.74
CA GLN A 39 18.52 18.16 10.79
C GLN A 39 18.00 16.92 11.54
N PHE A 40 17.19 17.14 12.57
CA PHE A 40 16.56 16.06 13.34
C PHE A 40 15.73 15.10 12.47
N TRP A 41 14.92 15.62 11.55
CA TRP A 41 14.05 14.80 10.71
C TRP A 41 14.84 13.99 9.68
N TYR A 42 15.93 14.55 9.14
CA TYR A 42 16.85 13.78 8.28
C TYR A 42 17.54 12.64 9.03
N ILE A 43 17.96 12.87 10.28
CA ILE A 43 18.53 11.81 11.13
C ILE A 43 17.45 10.75 11.43
N ALA A 44 16.23 11.16 11.74
CA ALA A 44 15.11 10.25 11.96
C ALA A 44 14.81 9.40 10.72
N LEU A 45 14.77 10.00 9.52
CA LEU A 45 14.62 9.28 8.25
C LEU A 45 15.70 8.20 8.09
N PHE A 46 16.96 8.56 8.33
CA PHE A 46 18.08 7.63 8.23
C PHE A 46 17.98 6.49 9.24
N VAL A 47 17.69 6.80 10.51
CA VAL A 47 17.56 5.80 11.58
C VAL A 47 16.41 4.82 11.30
N VAL A 48 15.24 5.33 10.91
CA VAL A 48 14.09 4.47 10.54
C VAL A 48 14.48 3.55 9.38
N SER A 49 15.14 4.09 8.35
CA SER A 49 15.56 3.31 7.19
C SER A 49 16.57 2.22 7.56
N LEU A 50 17.56 2.56 8.39
CA LEU A 50 18.58 1.63 8.87
C LEU A 50 17.96 0.48 9.68
N VAL A 51 17.04 0.80 10.60
CA VAL A 51 16.33 -0.21 11.40
C VAL A 51 15.53 -1.15 10.50
N CYS A 52 14.80 -0.63 9.51
CA CYS A 52 14.07 -1.45 8.55
C CYS A 52 14.98 -2.39 7.75
N TYR A 53 16.12 -1.92 7.25
CA TYR A 53 17.06 -2.77 6.53
C TYR A 53 17.68 -3.85 7.42
N VAL A 54 18.14 -3.49 8.63
CA VAL A 54 18.70 -4.45 9.60
C VAL A 54 17.67 -5.52 9.95
N ALA A 55 16.41 -5.13 10.17
CA ALA A 55 15.33 -6.07 10.43
C ALA A 55 15.09 -7.03 9.26
N THR A 56 15.08 -6.51 8.02
CA THR A 56 14.94 -7.34 6.81
C THR A 56 16.05 -8.37 6.70
N PHE A 57 17.32 -7.95 6.80
CA PHE A 57 18.46 -8.87 6.70
C PHE A 57 18.51 -9.89 7.84
N SER A 58 18.20 -9.46 9.07
CA SER A 58 18.15 -10.35 10.22
C SER A 58 17.07 -11.42 10.08
N PHE A 59 15.89 -11.01 9.59
CA PHE A 59 14.79 -11.94 9.34
C PHE A 59 15.10 -12.90 8.19
N SER A 60 15.69 -12.41 7.08
CA SER A 60 16.16 -13.28 5.99
C SER A 60 17.18 -14.31 6.49
N GLY A 61 18.12 -13.91 7.35
CA GLY A 61 19.10 -14.81 7.96
C GLY A 61 18.49 -15.86 8.87
N LEU A 62 17.48 -15.47 9.66
CA LEU A 62 16.69 -16.39 10.49
C LEU A 62 15.97 -17.44 9.62
N LEU A 63 15.31 -16.99 8.54
CA LEU A 63 14.67 -17.88 7.58
C LEU A 63 15.68 -18.82 6.92
N PHE A 64 16.86 -18.32 6.54
CA PHE A 64 17.92 -19.16 5.99
C PHE A 64 18.29 -20.26 6.98
N HIS A 65 18.51 -19.93 8.26
CA HIS A 65 18.84 -20.93 9.28
C HIS A 65 17.75 -21.99 9.49
N PHE A 66 16.48 -21.59 9.56
CA PHE A 66 15.37 -22.52 9.79
C PHE A 66 15.00 -23.37 8.57
N PHE A 67 15.06 -22.78 7.37
CA PHE A 67 14.60 -23.42 6.13
C PHE A 67 15.72 -24.06 5.29
N THR A 68 17.00 -23.86 5.66
CA THR A 68 18.16 -24.52 5.02
C THR A 68 19.04 -25.32 6.00
N PRO A 69 18.48 -26.30 6.74
CA PRO A 69 19.30 -27.18 7.56
C PRO A 69 20.26 -28.01 6.69
N SER A 70 21.51 -28.14 7.14
CA SER A 70 22.58 -28.87 6.44
C SER A 70 22.21 -30.36 6.29
N GLY A 71 21.81 -30.78 5.07
CA GLY A 71 21.59 -32.20 4.76
C GLY A 71 20.42 -32.56 3.84
N HIS A 72 19.57 -31.62 3.44
CA HIS A 72 18.46 -31.87 2.49
C HIS A 72 18.43 -30.84 1.35
N ASP A 73 18.15 -31.30 0.13
CA ASP A 73 18.04 -30.47 -1.09
C ASP A 73 16.75 -29.62 -1.11
N CYS A 74 16.66 -28.63 -0.22
CA CYS A 74 15.60 -27.61 -0.26
C CYS A 74 16.02 -26.42 -1.14
N GLY A 75 16.36 -26.69 -2.41
CA GLY A 75 16.84 -25.68 -3.35
C GLY A 75 15.83 -24.57 -3.64
N LEU A 76 14.53 -24.86 -3.58
CA LEU A 76 13.48 -23.91 -3.90
C LEU A 76 13.26 -22.84 -2.80
N ASN A 77 13.30 -23.22 -1.52
CA ASN A 77 13.26 -22.24 -0.42
C ASN A 77 14.51 -21.36 -0.42
N THR A 78 15.67 -21.98 -0.67
CA THR A 78 16.95 -21.29 -0.81
C THR A 78 16.92 -20.28 -1.96
N PHE A 79 16.37 -20.67 -3.12
CA PHE A 79 16.22 -19.80 -4.27
C PHE A 79 15.39 -18.55 -3.95
N PHE A 80 14.25 -18.71 -3.28
CA PHE A 80 13.41 -17.56 -2.91
C PHE A 80 14.10 -16.62 -1.93
N ILE A 81 14.78 -17.15 -0.90
CA ILE A 81 15.49 -16.33 0.08
C ILE A 81 16.63 -15.55 -0.61
N VAL A 82 17.43 -16.22 -1.44
CA VAL A 82 18.55 -15.59 -2.16
C VAL A 82 18.05 -14.54 -3.15
N MET A 83 16.99 -14.84 -3.90
CA MET A 83 16.38 -13.88 -4.82
C MET A 83 15.90 -12.62 -4.09
N THR A 84 15.26 -12.77 -2.93
CA THR A 84 14.82 -11.62 -2.13
C THR A 84 15.98 -10.81 -1.57
N LEU A 85 17.08 -11.47 -1.14
CA LEU A 85 18.30 -10.78 -0.72
C LEU A 85 18.94 -9.98 -1.85
N ILE A 86 19.00 -10.55 -3.05
CA ILE A 86 19.49 -9.84 -4.24
C ILE A 86 18.64 -8.60 -4.53
N LEU A 87 17.31 -8.73 -4.49
CA LEU A 87 16.41 -7.58 -4.69
C LEU A 87 16.62 -6.50 -3.62
N ALA A 88 16.73 -6.87 -2.35
CA ALA A 88 17.00 -5.93 -1.25
C ALA A 88 18.33 -5.18 -1.45
N PHE A 89 19.37 -5.88 -1.92
CA PHE A 89 20.67 -5.28 -2.23
C PHE A 89 20.60 -4.32 -3.41
N VAL A 90 19.90 -4.70 -4.50
CA VAL A 90 19.68 -3.81 -5.65
C VAL A 90 18.93 -2.55 -5.24
N PHE A 91 17.89 -2.65 -4.41
CA PHE A 91 17.17 -1.48 -3.89
C PHE A 91 18.08 -0.57 -3.06
N ALA A 92 18.95 -1.13 -2.21
CA ALA A 92 19.89 -0.35 -1.43
C ALA A 92 20.86 0.43 -2.34
N ILE A 93 21.37 -0.19 -3.41
CA ILE A 93 22.23 0.48 -4.39
C ILE A 93 21.47 1.62 -5.09
N VAL A 94 20.25 1.36 -5.57
CA VAL A 94 19.44 2.36 -6.28
C VAL A 94 19.09 3.53 -5.35
N ALA A 95 18.73 3.26 -4.09
CA ALA A 95 18.41 4.28 -3.10
C ALA A 95 19.64 5.12 -2.68
N LEU A 96 20.85 4.55 -2.72
CA LEU A 96 22.09 5.27 -2.43
C LEU A 96 22.69 5.98 -3.65
N HIS A 97 22.15 5.75 -4.85
CA HIS A 97 22.74 6.28 -6.06
C HIS A 97 22.49 7.81 -6.16
N PRO A 98 23.55 8.65 -6.19
CA PRO A 98 23.44 10.10 -6.04
C PRO A 98 22.68 10.79 -7.19
N ALA A 99 22.59 10.15 -8.36
CA ALA A 99 21.87 10.73 -9.50
C ALA A 99 20.34 10.53 -9.44
N VAL A 100 19.82 9.69 -8.54
CA VAL A 100 18.39 9.35 -8.51
C VAL A 100 17.61 10.13 -7.48
N GLY A 101 18.27 10.92 -6.61
CA GLY A 101 17.61 11.72 -5.57
C GLY A 101 16.65 10.93 -4.67
N GLY A 102 16.76 9.60 -4.69
CA GLY A 102 15.78 8.69 -4.13
C GLY A 102 15.85 8.73 -2.61
N SER A 103 14.69 8.74 -1.97
CA SER A 103 14.63 8.65 -0.51
C SER A 103 14.77 7.20 -0.07
N ILE A 104 15.64 6.99 0.92
CA ILE A 104 16.03 5.67 1.43
C ILE A 104 14.86 5.01 2.20
N LEU A 105 13.96 5.83 2.76
CA LEU A 105 12.84 5.40 3.59
C LEU A 105 11.77 4.61 2.79
N PRO A 106 11.29 5.08 1.63
CA PRO A 106 10.47 4.28 0.71
C PRO A 106 11.02 2.87 0.42
N ALA A 107 12.30 2.76 0.06
CA ALA A 107 12.90 1.48 -0.28
C ALA A 107 12.96 0.53 0.94
N SER A 108 13.36 1.03 2.10
CA SER A 108 13.52 0.22 3.30
C SER A 108 12.18 -0.25 3.88
N VAL A 109 11.16 0.62 3.91
CA VAL A 109 9.83 0.28 4.45
C VAL A 109 9.11 -0.71 3.55
N VAL A 110 9.20 -0.52 2.23
CA VAL A 110 8.65 -1.49 1.27
C VAL A 110 9.32 -2.85 1.46
N SER A 111 10.65 -2.90 1.43
CA SER A 111 11.40 -4.16 1.60
C SER A 111 11.03 -4.89 2.90
N PHE A 112 10.93 -4.15 4.01
CA PHE A 112 10.51 -4.68 5.30
C PHE A 112 9.07 -5.22 5.29
N CYS A 113 8.12 -4.42 4.79
CA CYS A 113 6.70 -4.79 4.76
C CYS A 113 6.45 -6.02 3.88
N PHE A 114 7.22 -6.21 2.80
CA PHE A 114 7.17 -7.40 1.96
C PHE A 114 7.63 -8.66 2.69
N HIS A 115 8.69 -8.54 3.48
CA HIS A 115 9.27 -9.64 4.23
C HIS A 115 8.37 -10.10 5.38
N TRP A 116 7.68 -9.15 6.01
CA TRP A 116 6.79 -9.41 7.14
C TRP A 116 5.33 -9.70 6.73
N HIS A 117 4.97 -9.39 5.48
CA HIS A 117 3.64 -9.62 4.90
C HIS A 117 3.09 -11.04 5.10
N PRO A 118 3.93 -12.10 4.99
CA PRO A 118 3.50 -13.47 5.26
C PRO A 118 2.90 -13.70 6.65
N TYR A 119 3.37 -12.95 7.64
CA TYR A 119 3.03 -13.13 9.05
C TYR A 119 1.98 -12.13 9.54
N LEU A 120 1.90 -10.96 8.91
CA LEU A 120 1.04 -9.85 9.32
C LEU A 120 -0.03 -9.45 8.30
N GLY A 121 -0.33 -10.32 7.33
CA GLY A 121 -1.23 -10.03 6.19
C GLY A 121 -2.51 -9.28 6.59
N LEU A 122 -3.25 -9.79 7.58
CA LEU A 122 -4.49 -9.17 8.04
C LEU A 122 -4.29 -7.75 8.61
N LEU A 123 -3.22 -7.53 9.39
CA LEU A 123 -2.91 -6.20 9.92
C LEU A 123 -2.61 -5.21 8.80
N THR A 124 -1.82 -5.63 7.82
CA THR A 124 -1.47 -4.77 6.68
C THR A 124 -2.69 -4.43 5.82
N THR A 125 -3.65 -5.35 5.68
CA THR A 125 -4.93 -5.10 5.01
C THR A 125 -5.71 -4.02 5.74
N VAL A 126 -5.87 -4.16 7.06
CA VAL A 126 -6.57 -3.17 7.89
C VAL A 126 -5.92 -1.79 7.76
N LEU A 127 -4.59 -1.71 7.88
CA LEU A 127 -3.85 -0.44 7.73
C LEU A 127 -4.04 0.17 6.33
N SER A 128 -4.02 -0.63 5.26
CA SER A 128 -4.23 -0.14 3.89
C SER A 128 -5.65 0.38 3.64
N VAL A 129 -6.67 -0.28 4.21
CA VAL A 129 -8.05 0.16 4.13
C VAL A 129 -8.25 1.45 4.92
N ILE A 130 -7.67 1.55 6.12
CA ILE A 130 -7.69 2.79 6.92
C ILE A 130 -6.99 3.91 6.14
N TYR A 131 -5.81 3.66 5.57
CA TYR A 131 -5.09 4.65 4.78
C TYR A 131 -5.90 5.11 3.57
N SER A 132 -6.52 4.17 2.83
CA SER A 132 -7.42 4.51 1.72
C SER A 132 -8.62 5.32 2.19
N ALA A 133 -9.20 5.00 3.35
CA ALA A 133 -10.33 5.72 3.91
C ALA A 133 -9.94 7.15 4.34
N VAL A 134 -8.76 7.33 4.94
CA VAL A 134 -8.23 8.65 5.33
C VAL A 134 -7.85 9.46 4.09
N ARG A 135 -7.20 8.86 3.10
CA ARG A 135 -6.83 9.50 1.84
C ARG A 135 -8.07 9.95 1.06
N ALA A 136 -9.10 9.10 1.03
CA ALA A 136 -10.36 9.47 0.43
C ALA A 136 -11.04 10.56 1.29
N GLY A 137 -11.09 10.39 2.61
CA GLY A 137 -11.80 11.24 3.57
C GLY A 137 -11.12 12.56 3.93
N SER A 138 -10.00 12.93 3.29
CA SER A 138 -9.30 14.19 3.49
C SER A 138 -10.03 15.39 2.86
N SER A 139 -11.35 15.45 3.01
CA SER A 139 -12.18 16.64 2.88
C SER A 139 -13.12 16.65 4.07
N THR A 140 -12.97 17.67 4.91
CA THR A 140 -13.67 17.98 6.16
C THR A 140 -15.20 17.81 6.12
N THR A 141 -15.70 16.57 6.10
CA THR A 141 -17.14 16.24 6.13
C THR A 141 -17.59 15.67 7.47
N LEU A 142 -16.67 15.31 8.37
CA LEU A 142 -17.03 14.82 9.72
C LEU A 142 -17.41 15.92 10.73
N LEU A 143 -17.29 17.20 10.38
CA LEU A 143 -17.68 18.33 11.25
C LEU A 143 -18.77 19.23 10.67
N SER A 144 -19.30 18.92 9.49
CA SER A 144 -20.43 19.66 8.93
C SER A 144 -21.74 19.09 9.50
N PRO A 145 -22.59 19.90 10.16
CA PRO A 145 -23.94 19.49 10.52
C PRO A 145 -24.65 18.97 9.26
N PRO A 146 -25.39 17.85 9.32
CA PRO A 146 -26.04 17.31 8.14
C PRO A 146 -27.07 18.31 7.62
N SER A 147 -26.79 18.94 6.48
CA SER A 147 -27.77 19.75 5.75
C SER A 147 -28.81 18.82 5.14
N SER A 148 -29.87 18.58 5.90
CA SER A 148 -31.07 17.85 5.49
C SER A 148 -31.73 18.52 4.27
N PRO A 149 -31.92 17.81 3.13
CA PRO A 149 -32.59 18.36 1.94
C PRO A 149 -34.14 18.35 2.04
N ARG A 150 -34.73 18.55 3.22
CA ARG A 150 -36.19 18.37 3.38
C ARG A 150 -36.85 19.28 4.40
N ALA A 151 -37.09 20.53 3.99
CA ALA A 151 -38.26 21.35 4.32
C ALA A 151 -38.19 22.57 3.37
N GLY A 152 -39.00 22.68 2.33
CA GLY A 152 -40.44 22.79 2.46
C GLY A 152 -40.78 24.25 2.74
N ALA A 153 -40.98 25.00 1.66
CA ALA A 153 -41.73 26.25 1.55
C ALA A 153 -42.17 26.95 2.85
N GLY A 154 -41.65 28.16 3.08
CA GLY A 154 -42.23 29.11 4.02
C GLY A 154 -41.42 30.39 4.06
N LYS A 155 -41.89 31.44 3.37
CA LYS A 155 -41.32 32.78 3.42
C LYS A 155 -41.34 33.30 4.88
N PRO A 156 -40.23 33.77 5.46
CA PRO A 156 -40.28 34.57 6.68
C PRO A 156 -40.66 36.01 6.33
N LEU A 157 -41.80 36.44 6.87
CA LEU A 157 -42.40 37.77 6.71
C LEU A 157 -41.80 38.78 7.69
N LEU A 158 -40.60 39.31 7.44
CA LEU A 158 -40.15 40.55 8.10
C LEU A 158 -39.21 41.37 7.18
N PRO A 159 -39.54 42.64 6.86
CA PRO A 159 -38.61 43.57 6.22
C PRO A 159 -37.54 44.01 7.24
N LEU A 160 -36.35 43.43 7.16
CA LEU A 160 -35.17 43.95 7.85
C LEU A 160 -34.19 44.41 6.78
N GLU A 161 -34.01 45.74 6.76
CA GLU A 161 -32.87 46.51 6.29
C GLU A 161 -31.94 45.80 5.28
N LYS A 162 -32.01 46.22 4.01
CA LYS A 162 -30.94 45.93 3.04
C LYS A 162 -29.66 46.59 3.52
N THR A 163 -28.79 45.81 4.16
CA THR A 163 -27.35 46.07 4.08
C THR A 163 -26.86 45.32 2.85
N ASP A 164 -26.44 46.06 1.83
CA ASP A 164 -25.83 45.53 0.61
C ASP A 164 -24.51 44.83 0.96
N VAL A 165 -24.59 43.58 1.42
CA VAL A 165 -23.47 42.66 1.45
C VAL A 165 -23.53 41.93 0.11
N PRO A 166 -22.46 41.94 -0.71
CA PRO A 166 -22.42 41.10 -1.90
C PRO A 166 -22.63 39.66 -1.46
N GLU A 167 -23.73 39.04 -1.87
CA GLU A 167 -23.87 37.58 -1.78
C GLU A 167 -22.76 36.99 -2.67
N GLU A 168 -21.65 36.58 -2.05
CA GLU A 168 -20.78 35.61 -2.68
C GLU A 168 -21.61 34.36 -2.93
N LYS A 169 -21.96 34.14 -4.21
CA LYS A 169 -22.40 32.83 -4.66
C LYS A 169 -21.27 31.87 -4.34
N HIS A 170 -21.39 31.14 -3.24
CA HIS A 170 -20.57 29.96 -3.01
C HIS A 170 -20.90 28.97 -4.13
N GLU A 171 -20.11 28.99 -5.19
CA GLU A 171 -20.02 27.86 -6.09
C GLU A 171 -19.68 26.66 -5.24
N ALA A 172 -20.64 25.74 -5.13
CA ALA A 172 -20.38 24.42 -4.56
C ALA A 172 -19.35 23.75 -5.46
N LYS A 173 -18.06 23.91 -5.13
CA LYS A 173 -16.98 23.15 -5.75
C LYS A 173 -17.38 21.68 -5.65
N PRO A 174 -17.58 20.95 -6.76
CA PRO A 174 -17.89 19.55 -6.70
C PRO A 174 -16.69 18.86 -6.06
N VAL A 175 -16.87 18.39 -4.82
CA VAL A 175 -15.85 17.64 -4.10
C VAL A 175 -15.60 16.38 -4.91
N THR A 176 -14.41 16.30 -5.52
CA THR A 176 -13.98 15.16 -6.33
C THR A 176 -13.60 14.03 -5.37
N TYR A 177 -14.61 13.40 -4.77
CA TYR A 177 -14.45 12.17 -4.01
C TYR A 177 -14.97 11.01 -4.88
N SER A 178 -14.08 10.09 -5.24
CA SER A 178 -14.48 8.88 -5.96
C SER A 178 -14.97 7.83 -4.96
N TYR A 179 -16.27 7.84 -4.67
CA TYR A 179 -16.92 6.79 -3.87
C TYR A 179 -16.69 5.40 -4.46
N THR A 180 -16.64 5.31 -5.78
CA THR A 180 -16.36 4.07 -6.52
C THR A 180 -14.98 3.49 -6.17
N PHE A 181 -13.96 4.33 -6.04
CA PHE A 181 -12.61 3.88 -5.71
C PHE A 181 -12.54 3.24 -4.31
N PHE A 182 -13.15 3.88 -3.31
CA PHE A 182 -13.20 3.35 -1.94
C PHE A 182 -13.90 1.99 -1.88
N HIS A 183 -15.07 1.84 -2.51
CA HIS A 183 -15.82 0.60 -2.49
C HIS A 183 -15.14 -0.53 -3.26
N ILE A 184 -14.40 -0.22 -4.33
CA ILE A 184 -13.57 -1.20 -5.05
C ILE A 184 -12.44 -1.71 -4.14
N ILE A 185 -11.73 -0.83 -3.44
CA ILE A 185 -10.66 -1.23 -2.51
C ILE A 185 -11.22 -2.08 -1.38
N PHE A 186 -12.37 -1.69 -0.82
CA PHE A 186 -13.02 -2.43 0.25
C PHE A 186 -13.50 -3.81 -0.18
N SER A 187 -14.03 -3.97 -1.41
CA SER A 187 -14.42 -5.28 -1.93
C SER A 187 -13.22 -6.19 -2.21
N LEU A 188 -12.13 -5.63 -2.76
CA LEU A 188 -10.89 -6.36 -2.98
C LEU A 188 -10.23 -6.77 -1.65
N ALA A 189 -10.30 -5.92 -0.62
CA ALA A 189 -9.79 -6.20 0.72
C ALA A 189 -10.57 -7.34 1.40
N SER A 190 -11.89 -7.41 1.23
CA SER A 190 -12.69 -8.49 1.80
C SER A 190 -12.40 -9.83 1.13
N MET A 191 -12.19 -9.84 -0.20
CA MET A 191 -11.75 -11.03 -0.96
C MET A 191 -10.36 -11.50 -0.52
N TYR A 192 -9.41 -10.58 -0.29
CA TYR A 192 -8.08 -10.91 0.25
C TYR A 192 -8.15 -11.47 1.68
N SER A 193 -8.97 -10.86 2.54
CA SER A 193 -9.18 -11.33 3.91
C SER A 193 -9.76 -12.74 3.94
N ALA A 194 -10.73 -13.04 3.07
CA ALA A 194 -11.28 -14.38 2.93
C ALA A 194 -10.20 -15.40 2.54
N MET A 195 -9.33 -15.08 1.57
CA MET A 195 -8.22 -15.95 1.15
C MET A 195 -7.16 -16.17 2.23
N LEU A 196 -6.85 -15.15 3.03
CA LEU A 196 -5.95 -15.29 4.17
C LEU A 196 -6.54 -16.23 5.22
N LEU A 197 -7.83 -16.11 5.53
CA LEU A 197 -8.50 -16.94 6.53
C LEU A 197 -8.66 -18.39 6.06
N THR A 198 -8.82 -18.64 4.77
CA THR A 198 -8.89 -20.00 4.19
C THR A 198 -7.51 -20.60 3.90
N GLY A 199 -6.42 -19.91 4.24
CA GLY A 199 -5.07 -20.37 4.02
C GLY A 199 -4.71 -20.52 2.54
N TRP A 200 -5.37 -19.80 1.64
CA TRP A 200 -5.23 -19.92 0.18
C TRP A 200 -5.45 -21.36 -0.36
N SER A 201 -6.07 -22.23 0.44
CA SER A 201 -6.29 -23.63 0.08
C SER A 201 -7.41 -23.74 -0.96
N THR A 202 -7.19 -24.56 -2.00
CA THR A 202 -8.23 -24.88 -2.98
C THR A 202 -9.19 -25.86 -2.33
N SER A 203 -10.49 -25.59 -2.40
CA SER A 203 -11.48 -26.49 -1.81
C SER A 203 -11.41 -27.85 -2.51
N VAL A 204 -11.07 -28.89 -1.73
CA VAL A 204 -11.08 -30.34 -2.06
C VAL A 204 -10.45 -30.76 -3.40
N GLY A 205 -9.19 -31.21 -3.32
CA GLY A 205 -8.70 -32.17 -4.31
C GLY A 205 -9.55 -33.44 -4.24
N GLU A 206 -10.10 -33.86 -5.38
CA GLU A 206 -10.91 -35.07 -5.62
C GLU A 206 -10.17 -36.40 -5.29
N SER A 207 -8.99 -36.32 -4.69
CA SER A 207 -8.20 -37.43 -4.19
C SER A 207 -7.69 -37.03 -2.80
N GLY A 208 -8.23 -37.66 -1.76
CA GLY A 208 -8.05 -37.33 -0.34
C GLY A 208 -6.63 -37.48 0.24
N ARG A 209 -5.57 -37.18 -0.53
CA ARG A 209 -4.17 -37.22 -0.07
C ARG A 209 -3.26 -36.08 -0.56
N LEU A 210 -3.74 -35.13 -1.35
CA LEU A 210 -2.92 -33.99 -1.79
C LEU A 210 -3.57 -32.68 -1.34
N VAL A 211 -3.18 -32.21 -0.15
CA VAL A 211 -3.36 -30.80 0.23
C VAL A 211 -2.43 -30.01 -0.69
N ASP A 212 -2.99 -29.35 -1.70
CA ASP A 212 -2.19 -28.48 -2.56
C ASP A 212 -1.63 -27.36 -1.68
N VAL A 213 -0.31 -27.19 -1.70
CA VAL A 213 0.47 -26.48 -0.68
C VAL A 213 0.31 -24.96 -0.76
N GLY A 214 -0.71 -24.47 -1.47
CA GLY A 214 -0.94 -23.04 -1.69
C GLY A 214 0.14 -22.40 -2.57
N TRP A 215 0.78 -23.15 -3.48
CA TRP A 215 1.76 -22.65 -4.45
C TRP A 215 1.33 -21.36 -5.19
N PRO A 216 0.05 -21.19 -5.56
CA PRO A 216 -0.42 -19.92 -6.14
C PRO A 216 -0.18 -18.71 -5.23
N SER A 217 -0.33 -18.86 -3.92
CA SER A 217 -0.09 -17.78 -2.95
C SER A 217 1.37 -17.34 -2.95
N VAL A 218 2.30 -18.30 -3.03
CA VAL A 218 3.74 -18.03 -3.11
C VAL A 218 4.05 -17.25 -4.39
N TRP A 219 3.58 -17.71 -5.55
CA TRP A 219 3.83 -17.04 -6.82
C TRP A 219 3.20 -15.65 -6.90
N VAL A 220 1.98 -15.48 -6.39
CA VAL A 220 1.33 -14.17 -6.32
C VAL A 220 2.19 -13.21 -5.50
N ARG A 221 2.74 -13.64 -4.35
CA ARG A 221 3.64 -12.82 -3.53
C ARG A 221 4.96 -12.48 -4.23
N ILE A 222 5.57 -13.44 -4.92
CA ILE A 222 6.80 -13.21 -5.69
C ILE A 222 6.56 -12.18 -6.80
N VAL A 223 5.47 -12.34 -7.57
CA VAL A 223 5.10 -11.43 -8.65
C VAL A 223 4.75 -10.04 -8.10
N THR A 224 4.04 -9.94 -6.98
CA THR A 224 3.79 -8.66 -6.31
C THR A 224 5.10 -8.00 -5.86
N GLY A 225 6.08 -8.77 -5.39
CA GLY A 225 7.41 -8.26 -5.05
C GLY A 225 8.15 -7.68 -6.26
N TRP A 226 8.14 -8.39 -7.40
CA TRP A 226 8.73 -7.90 -8.65
C TRP A 226 8.00 -6.68 -9.21
N ALA A 227 6.67 -6.69 -9.18
CA ALA A 227 5.85 -5.55 -9.60
C ALA A 227 6.19 -4.31 -8.76
N THR A 228 6.42 -4.48 -7.46
CA THR A 228 6.82 -3.36 -6.59
C THR A 228 8.20 -2.84 -6.93
N ALA A 229 9.16 -3.73 -7.20
CA ALA A 229 10.49 -3.31 -7.64
C ALA A 229 10.43 -2.53 -8.94
N ALA A 230 9.65 -3.02 -9.91
CA ALA A 230 9.43 -2.30 -11.15
C ALA A 230 8.76 -0.94 -10.91
N LEU A 231 7.71 -0.87 -10.10
CA LEU A 231 6.99 0.37 -9.80
C LEU A 231 7.84 1.39 -9.05
N TYR A 232 8.67 0.95 -8.10
CA TYR A 232 9.58 1.83 -7.36
C TYR A 232 10.72 2.33 -8.23
N ILE A 233 11.35 1.46 -9.02
CA ILE A 233 12.37 1.89 -9.98
C ILE A 233 11.75 2.87 -10.99
N TRP A 234 10.53 2.59 -11.44
CA TRP A 234 9.81 3.47 -12.35
C TRP A 234 9.46 4.81 -11.70
N SER A 235 9.05 4.86 -10.43
CA SER A 235 8.74 6.12 -9.75
C SER A 235 9.98 7.02 -9.61
N LEU A 236 11.16 6.43 -9.50
CA LEU A 236 12.44 7.14 -9.49
C LEU A 236 12.92 7.53 -10.91
N ALA A 237 12.69 6.67 -11.91
CA ALA A 237 13.14 6.90 -13.29
C ALA A 237 12.24 7.86 -14.07
N ALA A 238 10.93 7.85 -13.81
CA ALA A 238 9.94 8.69 -14.50
C ALA A 238 10.27 10.20 -14.49
N PRO A 239 10.65 10.83 -13.35
CA PRO A 239 11.02 12.25 -13.34
C PRO A 239 12.34 12.55 -14.08
N ILE A 240 13.26 11.59 -14.18
CA ILE A 240 14.55 11.74 -14.86
C ILE A 240 14.39 11.61 -16.39
N LEU A 241 13.54 10.67 -16.82
CA LEU A 241 13.33 10.36 -18.24
C LEU A 241 12.36 11.33 -18.93
N PHE A 242 11.42 11.91 -18.17
CA PHE A 242 10.45 12.89 -18.66
C PHE A 242 10.44 14.18 -17.81
N PRO A 243 11.52 14.98 -17.85
CA PRO A 243 11.66 16.18 -17.03
C PRO A 243 10.64 17.29 -17.37
N GLU A 244 9.98 17.24 -18.52
CA GLU A 244 8.96 18.23 -18.94
C GLU A 244 7.52 17.87 -18.57
N ARG A 245 7.27 16.71 -17.93
CA ARG A 245 5.94 16.39 -17.39
C ARG A 245 5.89 16.80 -15.92
N GLU A 246 5.14 17.85 -15.61
CA GLU A 246 4.73 18.13 -14.22
C GLU A 246 3.84 16.97 -13.73
N PHE A 247 4.31 16.27 -12.69
CA PHE A 247 3.61 15.18 -12.01
C PHE A 247 2.97 15.68 -10.72
#